data_AF-A0A7G8BQS3-F1
#
_entry.id   AF-A0A7G8BQS3-F1
#
_cell.length_a   1.000
_cell.length_b   1.000
_cell.length_c   1.000
_cell.angle_alpha   90.00
_cell.angle_beta   90.00
_cell.angle_gamma   90.00
#
_symmetry.space_group_name_H-M   'P 1'
#
loop_
_entity.id
_entity.type
_entity.pdbx_description
1 polymer ?
#
loop_
_entity_poly.entity_id
_entity_poly.type
_entity_poly.pdbx_seq_one_letter_code
_entity_poly.pdbx_strand_id
1 'polypeptide(L)'
;MAGYADGTPLDRVQYLEAKLILKPDNFTSVQAFRDFGKIVQRTAKKLGVGFIEDREAELRPQIREIIFGDTSDFRLYNNAFILRRRISYVDGFPVGDPEVVFKYRHPDEQKAAAVDVRPQIAGKYRIKFKAEALPLKDQVGGYRILYSHNCQFGLSQVHEGNRSSVTTLVKVFPALATLKKSDDEKIALVNEGIVEEVLLPLGELDFGKGIVAKCDISLWRTRGEHKSLVGEFAFQVKFDRKEDVAEKQKKLVAQFYVTLQNDVENWLALGVTKTAMVYRLKGNEPQSHE
;
A
#
# COMPACT_ATOMS: atom_id res chain seq x y z
N MET A 1 4.53 16.06 -19.91
CA MET A 1 3.61 15.72 -18.80
C MET A 1 2.42 15.01 -19.39
N ALA A 2 1.94 13.95 -18.76
CA ALA A 2 0.72 13.29 -19.18
C ALA A 2 -0.48 14.04 -18.56
N GLY A 3 -1.36 14.58 -19.41
CA GLY A 3 -2.49 15.42 -19.02
C GLY A 3 -3.45 15.57 -20.20
N TYR A 4 -4.68 16.01 -19.94
CA TYR A 4 -5.56 16.43 -21.03
C TYR A 4 -5.00 17.71 -21.69
N ALA A 5 -5.48 18.03 -22.90
CA ALA A 5 -5.00 19.19 -23.67
C ALA A 5 -5.22 20.53 -22.94
N ASP A 6 -6.11 20.56 -21.95
CA ASP A 6 -6.40 21.71 -21.08
C ASP A 6 -5.47 21.81 -19.85
N GLY A 7 -4.47 20.92 -19.73
CA GLY A 7 -3.55 20.86 -18.61
C GLY A 7 -4.10 20.17 -17.37
N THR A 8 -5.32 19.62 -17.40
CA THR A 8 -5.84 18.86 -16.26
C THR A 8 -5.14 17.51 -16.11
N PRO A 9 -4.84 17.08 -14.86
CA PRO A 9 -4.28 15.76 -14.61
C PRO A 9 -5.20 14.66 -15.13
N LEU A 10 -4.57 13.58 -15.61
CA LEU A 10 -5.26 12.40 -16.10
C LEU A 10 -6.11 11.71 -15.05
N ASP A 11 -5.64 11.71 -13.80
CA ASP A 11 -6.30 11.13 -12.65
C ASP A 11 -6.26 12.11 -11.48
N ARG A 12 -7.24 12.01 -10.58
CA ARG A 12 -7.31 12.80 -9.34
C ARG A 12 -7.27 11.90 -8.12
N VAL A 13 -6.85 12.43 -6.98
CA VAL A 13 -6.91 11.71 -5.71
C VAL A 13 -8.37 11.39 -5.38
N GLN A 14 -8.66 10.10 -5.18
CA GLN A 14 -10.01 9.57 -4.87
C GLN A 14 -10.04 8.77 -3.56
N TYR A 15 -8.88 8.68 -2.90
CA TYR A 15 -8.69 7.86 -1.72
C TYR A 15 -7.80 8.58 -0.72
N LEU A 16 -8.18 8.48 0.55
CA LEU A 16 -7.27 8.67 1.67
C LEU A 16 -7.01 7.28 2.27
N GLU A 17 -5.74 6.88 2.36
CA GLU A 17 -5.33 5.65 3.02
C GLU A 17 -4.37 6.01 4.16
N ALA A 18 -4.82 5.90 5.40
CA ALA A 18 -3.99 6.18 6.57
C ALA A 18 -3.41 4.87 7.11
N LYS A 19 -2.11 4.86 7.41
CA LYS A 19 -1.38 3.65 7.81
C LYS A 19 -0.58 3.91 9.07
N LEU A 20 -0.60 2.96 9.99
CA LEU A 20 0.34 2.88 11.11
C LEU A 20 1.26 1.71 10.84
N ILE A 21 2.56 1.97 10.82
CA ILE A 21 3.58 0.92 10.71
C ILE A 21 3.89 0.45 12.12
N LEU A 22 3.83 -0.86 12.34
CA LEU A 22 3.83 -1.47 13.65
C LEU A 22 5.04 -2.41 13.79
N LYS A 23 5.60 -2.45 15.00
CA LYS A 23 6.65 -3.41 15.37
C LYS A 23 6.13 -4.84 15.20
N PRO A 24 6.93 -5.74 14.62
CA PRO A 24 6.51 -7.12 14.37
C PRO A 24 6.33 -7.94 15.66
N ASP A 25 7.01 -7.59 16.75
CA ASP A 25 7.16 -8.42 17.95
C ASP A 25 5.85 -8.76 18.65
N ASN A 26 4.85 -7.87 18.53
CA ASN A 26 3.54 -8.08 19.14
C ASN A 26 2.68 -9.09 18.36
N PHE A 27 3.01 -9.39 17.10
CA PHE A 27 2.20 -10.21 16.20
C PHE A 27 2.57 -11.69 16.23
N THR A 28 2.37 -12.33 17.39
CA THR A 28 2.67 -13.75 17.60
C THR A 28 1.46 -14.67 17.43
N SER A 29 0.25 -14.12 17.36
CA SER A 29 -0.99 -14.87 17.22
C SER A 29 -2.12 -14.03 16.61
N VAL A 30 -3.19 -14.67 16.16
CA VAL A 30 -4.42 -13.97 15.73
C VAL A 30 -5.02 -13.11 16.85
N GLN A 31 -4.82 -13.49 18.11
CA GLN A 31 -5.33 -12.73 19.25
C GLN A 31 -4.71 -11.32 19.31
N ALA A 32 -3.43 -11.18 18.96
CA ALA A 32 -2.78 -9.87 18.89
C ALA A 32 -3.42 -8.94 17.86
N PHE A 33 -3.89 -9.47 16.73
CA PHE A 33 -4.60 -8.69 15.70
C PHE A 33 -5.93 -8.18 16.25
N ARG A 34 -6.66 -9.05 16.95
CA ARG A 34 -7.95 -8.73 17.59
C ARG A 34 -7.79 -7.74 18.74
N ASP A 35 -6.74 -7.87 19.54
CA ASP A 35 -6.47 -6.96 20.64
C ASP A 35 -6.10 -5.56 20.13
N PHE A 36 -5.37 -5.47 19.02
CA PHE A 36 -5.20 -4.20 18.32
C PHE A 36 -6.54 -3.64 17.83
N GLY A 37 -7.40 -4.48 17.23
CA GLY A 37 -8.77 -4.12 16.86
C GLY A 37 -9.58 -3.52 18.02
N LYS A 38 -9.47 -4.08 19.23
CA LYS A 38 -10.10 -3.52 20.44
C LYS A 38 -9.54 -2.14 20.81
N ILE A 39 -8.25 -1.85 20.56
CA ILE A 39 -7.70 -0.50 20.75
C ILE A 39 -8.31 0.47 19.74
N VAL A 40 -8.41 0.07 18.47
CA VAL A 40 -9.06 0.85 17.40
C VAL A 40 -10.51 1.20 17.77
N GLN A 41 -11.29 0.20 18.21
CA GLN A 41 -12.68 0.40 18.65
C GLN A 41 -12.80 1.35 19.84
N ARG A 42 -11.95 1.20 20.86
CA ARG A 42 -11.92 2.12 22.03
C ARG A 42 -11.60 3.55 21.61
N THR A 43 -10.64 3.72 20.71
CA THR A 43 -10.25 5.03 20.15
C THR A 43 -11.43 5.64 19.37
N ALA A 44 -12.10 4.85 18.54
CA ALA A 44 -13.26 5.29 17.78
C ALA A 44 -14.39 5.76 18.71
N LYS A 45 -14.72 4.96 19.73
CA LYS A 45 -15.72 5.29 20.75
C LYS A 45 -15.40 6.59 21.50
N LYS A 46 -14.14 6.79 21.90
CA LYS A 46 -13.67 8.02 22.57
C LYS A 46 -13.93 9.29 21.75
N LEU A 47 -13.89 9.18 20.42
CA LEU A 47 -14.05 10.31 19.50
C LEU A 47 -15.43 10.39 18.84
N GLY A 48 -16.35 9.48 19.17
CA GLY A 48 -17.66 9.41 18.53
C GLY A 48 -17.61 9.00 17.05
N VAL A 49 -16.57 8.26 16.65
CA VAL A 49 -16.47 7.61 15.33
C VAL A 49 -17.18 6.26 15.45
N GLY A 50 -18.09 5.96 14.50
CA GLY A 50 -18.75 4.66 14.46
C GLY A 50 -17.78 3.55 14.10
N PHE A 51 -18.02 2.34 14.60
CA PHE A 51 -17.26 1.15 14.23
C PHE A 51 -18.23 0.04 13.85
N ILE A 52 -18.13 -0.44 12.62
CA ILE A 52 -18.94 -1.51 12.05
C ILE A 52 -18.01 -2.72 11.90
N GLU A 53 -18.17 -3.73 12.74
CA GLU A 53 -17.32 -4.93 12.70
C GLU A 53 -17.44 -5.69 11.38
N ASP A 54 -16.31 -6.14 10.84
CA ASP A 54 -16.30 -7.07 9.70
C ASP A 54 -16.66 -8.48 10.19
N ARG A 55 -17.50 -9.18 9.44
CA ARG A 55 -17.86 -10.58 9.75
C ARG A 55 -16.65 -11.50 9.72
N GLU A 56 -15.61 -11.14 8.97
CA GLU A 56 -14.36 -11.90 8.88
C GLU A 56 -13.40 -11.62 10.05
N ALA A 57 -13.66 -10.62 10.90
CA ALA A 57 -12.77 -10.28 12.02
C ALA A 57 -12.63 -11.42 13.05
N GLU A 58 -13.66 -12.27 13.16
CA GLU A 58 -13.66 -13.46 14.01
C GLU A 58 -13.07 -14.71 13.33
N LEU A 59 -12.79 -14.64 12.03
CA LEU A 59 -12.24 -15.75 11.26
C LEU A 59 -10.71 -15.79 11.37
N ARG A 60 -10.12 -16.72 10.60
CA ARG A 60 -8.68 -16.82 10.43
C ARG A 60 -8.19 -15.70 9.51
N PRO A 61 -7.00 -15.13 9.74
CA PRO A 61 -6.41 -14.17 8.82
C PRO A 61 -6.28 -14.73 7.41
N GLN A 62 -6.56 -13.88 6.42
CA GLN A 62 -6.30 -14.13 5.02
C GLN A 62 -4.79 -14.17 4.77
N ILE A 63 -4.36 -15.02 3.84
CA ILE A 63 -2.96 -15.12 3.42
C ILE A 63 -2.81 -14.60 1.99
N ARG A 64 -1.79 -13.78 1.78
CA ARG A 64 -1.33 -13.39 0.44
C ARG A 64 0.17 -13.53 0.32
N GLU A 65 0.62 -14.06 -0.81
CA GLU A 65 2.01 -13.94 -1.21
C GLU A 65 2.22 -12.62 -1.94
N ILE A 66 3.28 -11.90 -1.59
CA ILE A 66 3.70 -10.66 -2.23
C ILE A 66 5.14 -10.82 -2.72
N ILE A 67 5.32 -10.61 -4.02
CA ILE A 67 6.61 -10.72 -4.68
C ILE A 67 6.95 -9.37 -5.28
N PHE A 68 8.13 -8.84 -4.98
CA PHE A 68 8.62 -7.58 -5.54
C PHE A 68 9.58 -7.86 -6.70
N GLY A 69 9.45 -7.07 -7.77
CA GLY A 69 10.34 -7.09 -8.92
C GLY A 69 11.05 -5.75 -9.06
N ASP A 70 12.37 -5.79 -9.22
CA ASP A 70 13.18 -4.61 -9.56
C ASP A 70 14.38 -5.03 -10.43
N THR A 71 15.11 -4.05 -11.00
CA THR A 71 16.43 -4.29 -11.58
C THR A 71 17.43 -4.63 -10.47
N SER A 72 18.58 -5.21 -10.84
CA SER A 72 19.65 -5.55 -9.89
C SER A 72 20.21 -4.34 -9.13
N ASP A 73 20.11 -3.13 -9.70
CA ASP A 73 20.48 -1.85 -9.09
C ASP A 73 19.31 -1.12 -8.39
N PHE A 74 18.17 -1.80 -8.16
CA PHE A 74 16.95 -1.26 -7.53
C PHE A 74 16.43 0.04 -8.17
N ARG A 75 16.54 0.12 -9.50
CA ARG A 75 16.30 1.36 -10.22
C ARG A 75 14.85 1.78 -10.18
N LEU A 76 13.89 0.85 -10.19
CA LEU A 76 12.49 1.21 -10.06
C LEU A 76 12.27 1.90 -8.71
N TYR A 77 12.69 1.26 -7.62
CA TYR A 77 12.46 1.80 -6.28
C TYR A 77 13.20 3.11 -6.01
N ASN A 78 14.46 3.22 -6.47
CA ASN A 78 15.23 4.47 -6.38
C ASN A 78 14.61 5.62 -7.20
N ASN A 79 13.75 5.30 -8.17
CA ASN A 79 12.98 6.29 -8.95
C ASN A 79 11.49 6.29 -8.57
N ALA A 80 11.16 5.93 -7.33
CA ALA A 80 9.81 5.98 -6.77
C ALA A 80 8.77 5.04 -7.41
N PHE A 81 9.21 4.09 -8.23
CA PHE A 81 8.36 3.03 -8.77
C PHE A 81 8.42 1.77 -7.91
N ILE A 82 7.27 1.10 -7.78
CA ILE A 82 7.16 -0.19 -7.08
C ILE A 82 6.38 -1.13 -7.99
N LEU A 83 7.02 -2.24 -8.36
CA LEU A 83 6.38 -3.34 -9.06
C LEU A 83 6.28 -4.54 -8.13
N ARG A 84 5.06 -5.07 -7.98
CA ARG A 84 4.83 -6.29 -7.20
C ARG A 84 3.75 -7.16 -7.80
N ARG A 85 3.85 -8.46 -7.54
CA ARG A 85 2.80 -9.44 -7.77
C ARG A 85 2.16 -9.83 -6.45
N ARG A 86 0.84 -9.97 -6.41
CA ARG A 86 0.09 -10.49 -5.25
C ARG A 86 -0.66 -11.75 -5.62
N ILE A 87 -0.57 -12.78 -4.80
CA ILE A 87 -1.29 -14.05 -4.98
C ILE A 87 -2.08 -14.31 -3.72
N SER A 88 -3.40 -14.45 -3.84
CA SER A 88 -4.28 -14.77 -2.73
C SER A 88 -4.31 -16.26 -2.46
N TYR A 89 -4.47 -16.64 -1.19
CA TYR A 89 -4.58 -18.04 -0.78
C TYR A 89 -5.86 -18.29 0.01
N VAL A 90 -6.48 -19.44 -0.23
CA VAL A 90 -7.57 -20.00 0.59
C VAL A 90 -7.19 -21.43 0.90
N ASP A 91 -7.23 -21.80 2.19
CA ASP A 91 -6.88 -23.15 2.67
C ASP A 91 -5.54 -23.69 2.15
N GLY A 92 -4.56 -22.80 1.96
CA GLY A 92 -3.22 -23.14 1.47
C GLY A 92 -3.08 -23.25 -0.05
N PHE A 93 -4.17 -23.09 -0.81
CA PHE A 93 -4.15 -23.10 -2.27
C PHE A 93 -4.16 -21.69 -2.85
N PRO A 94 -3.35 -21.39 -3.88
CA PRO A 94 -3.45 -20.11 -4.57
C PRO A 94 -4.81 -20.03 -5.28
N VAL A 95 -5.48 -18.88 -5.17
CA VAL A 95 -6.80 -18.64 -5.76
C VAL A 95 -6.83 -17.36 -6.57
N GLY A 96 -7.65 -17.37 -7.62
CA GLY A 96 -7.80 -16.23 -8.53
C GLY A 96 -6.60 -16.03 -9.46
N ASP A 97 -6.68 -14.98 -10.27
CA ASP A 97 -5.57 -14.56 -11.11
C ASP A 97 -4.58 -13.73 -10.27
N PRO A 98 -3.28 -14.10 -10.20
CA PRO A 98 -2.27 -13.27 -9.55
C PRO A 98 -2.33 -11.83 -10.03
N GLU A 99 -2.27 -10.87 -9.12
CA GLU A 99 -2.40 -9.46 -9.47
C GLU A 99 -1.03 -8.83 -9.69
N VAL A 100 -0.84 -8.16 -10.83
CA VAL A 100 0.24 -7.20 -11.02
C VAL A 100 -0.21 -5.87 -10.41
N VAL A 101 0.64 -5.31 -9.56
CA VAL A 101 0.46 -3.97 -8.98
C VAL A 101 1.69 -3.15 -9.31
N PHE A 102 1.48 -2.09 -10.09
CA PHE A 102 2.48 -1.10 -10.43
C PHE A 102 2.11 0.22 -9.78
N LYS A 103 3.08 0.88 -9.16
CA LYS A 103 2.84 2.08 -8.37
C LYS A 103 3.96 3.09 -8.59
N TYR A 104 3.58 4.36 -8.70
CA TYR A 104 4.48 5.50 -8.53
C TYR A 104 4.12 6.25 -7.25
N ARG A 105 5.11 6.67 -6.47
CA ARG A 105 4.90 7.32 -5.16
C ARG A 105 5.76 8.57 -4.99
N HIS A 106 5.14 9.69 -4.66
CA HIS A 106 5.87 10.96 -4.50
C HIS A 106 5.20 11.87 -3.43
N PRO A 107 5.94 12.67 -2.64
CA PRO A 107 5.36 13.57 -1.64
C PRO A 107 4.57 14.76 -2.25
N ASP A 108 4.92 15.17 -3.45
CA ASP A 108 4.19 16.16 -4.24
C ASP A 108 3.09 15.51 -5.11
N GLU A 109 1.85 15.99 -4.94
CA GLU A 109 0.66 15.48 -5.65
C GLU A 109 0.75 15.68 -7.16
N GLN A 110 1.22 16.83 -7.63
CA GLN A 110 1.26 17.17 -9.05
C GLN A 110 2.29 16.30 -9.76
N LYS A 111 3.47 16.10 -9.15
CA LYS A 111 4.48 15.18 -9.67
C LYS A 111 3.98 13.74 -9.72
N ALA A 112 3.25 13.29 -8.68
CA ALA A 112 2.63 11.96 -8.70
C ALA A 112 1.59 11.83 -9.83
N ALA A 113 0.74 12.85 -10.01
CA ALA A 113 -0.31 12.87 -11.02
C ALA A 113 0.22 12.95 -12.46
N ALA A 114 1.41 13.51 -12.66
CA ALA A 114 2.03 13.67 -13.97
C ALA A 114 2.60 12.37 -14.55
N VAL A 115 2.75 11.32 -13.73
CA VAL A 115 3.24 10.01 -14.13
C VAL A 115 2.07 9.12 -14.55
N ASP A 116 1.97 8.80 -15.84
CA ASP A 116 0.93 7.90 -16.33
C ASP A 116 1.28 6.44 -16.02
N VAL A 117 0.66 5.88 -14.98
CA VAL A 117 0.85 4.49 -14.58
C VAL A 117 -0.03 3.50 -15.34
N ARG A 118 -0.81 3.95 -16.34
CA ARG A 118 -1.68 3.06 -17.11
C ARG A 118 -0.89 2.05 -17.93
N PRO A 119 -1.33 0.79 -17.95
CA PRO A 119 -0.68 -0.23 -18.73
C PRO A 119 -1.16 -0.18 -20.18
N GLN A 120 -0.26 -0.37 -21.13
CA GLN A 120 -0.60 -0.64 -22.53
C GLN A 120 -0.88 -2.13 -22.72
N ILE A 121 -2.04 -2.57 -22.23
CA ILE A 121 -2.55 -3.94 -22.40
C ILE A 121 -3.96 -3.90 -23.01
N ALA A 122 -4.35 -4.98 -23.69
CA ALA A 122 -5.70 -5.11 -24.24
C ALA A 122 -6.78 -5.32 -23.16
N GLY A 123 -6.36 -5.78 -21.97
CA GLY A 123 -7.24 -6.19 -20.88
C GLY A 123 -7.75 -5.05 -19.99
N LYS A 124 -8.52 -5.43 -18.97
CA LYS A 124 -9.04 -4.52 -17.95
C LYS A 124 -7.98 -4.28 -16.87
N TYR A 125 -7.84 -3.02 -16.49
CA TYR A 125 -7.01 -2.58 -15.37
C TYR A 125 -7.78 -1.60 -14.50
N ARG A 126 -7.26 -1.37 -13.29
CA ARG A 126 -7.80 -0.42 -12.34
C ARG A 126 -6.75 0.57 -11.92
N ILE A 127 -7.06 1.86 -12.07
CA ILE A 127 -6.27 2.95 -11.52
C ILE A 127 -6.80 3.34 -10.14
N LYS A 128 -5.89 3.61 -9.21
CA LYS A 128 -6.18 4.22 -7.91
C LYS A 128 -5.14 5.27 -7.60
N PHE A 129 -5.58 6.52 -7.50
CA PHE A 129 -4.73 7.60 -7.02
C PHE A 129 -5.11 7.95 -5.57
N LYS A 130 -4.15 7.76 -4.66
CA LYS A 130 -4.38 7.88 -3.21
C LYS A 130 -3.46 8.93 -2.59
N ALA A 131 -4.00 9.66 -1.60
CA ALA A 131 -3.21 10.29 -0.55
C ALA A 131 -2.99 9.26 0.56
N GLU A 132 -1.74 8.93 0.85
CA GLU A 132 -1.34 8.00 1.89
C GLU A 132 -0.85 8.77 3.11
N ALA A 133 -1.59 8.73 4.22
CA ALA A 133 -1.18 9.34 5.48
C ALA A 133 -0.32 8.36 6.29
N LEU A 134 0.86 8.82 6.68
CA LEU A 134 1.83 8.11 7.49
C LEU A 134 2.18 8.93 8.73
N PRO A 135 2.65 8.31 9.84
CA PRO A 135 3.14 9.05 10.97
C PRO A 135 4.32 9.94 10.56
N LEU A 136 4.64 10.93 11.41
CA LEU A 136 5.92 11.62 11.31
C LEU A 136 7.06 10.61 11.47
N LYS A 137 8.25 10.97 10.97
CA LYS A 137 9.37 10.01 10.87
C LYS A 137 9.94 9.63 12.24
N ASP A 138 9.83 10.52 13.21
CA ASP A 138 10.57 10.52 14.47
C ASP A 138 9.69 10.64 15.71
N GLN A 139 8.40 11.01 15.55
CA GLN A 139 7.48 11.18 16.67
C GLN A 139 6.02 10.83 16.32
N VAL A 140 5.21 10.59 17.34
CA VAL A 140 3.74 10.53 17.24
C VAL A 140 3.14 11.93 17.24
N GLY A 141 1.81 12.02 17.10
CA GLY A 141 1.10 13.29 17.26
C GLY A 141 0.85 14.06 15.97
N GLY A 142 1.21 13.49 14.81
CA GLY A 142 1.09 14.16 13.53
C GLY A 142 1.21 13.20 12.35
N TYR A 143 1.16 13.73 11.14
CA TYR A 143 1.25 12.92 9.94
C TYR A 143 1.86 13.66 8.76
N ARG A 144 2.38 12.88 7.83
CA ARG A 144 2.86 13.31 6.51
C ARG A 144 2.07 12.60 5.44
N ILE A 145 2.00 13.20 4.25
CA ILE A 145 1.29 12.63 3.11
C ILE A 145 2.29 12.21 2.03
N LEU A 146 2.07 11.03 1.47
CA LEU A 146 2.66 10.61 0.21
C LEU A 146 1.53 10.34 -0.79
N TYR A 147 1.73 10.70 -2.04
CA TYR A 147 0.77 10.45 -3.11
C TYR A 147 1.17 9.21 -3.88
N SER A 148 0.19 8.37 -4.20
CA SER A 148 0.39 7.00 -4.65
C SER A 148 -0.52 6.74 -5.85
N HIS A 149 0.06 6.76 -7.05
CA HIS A 149 -0.65 6.49 -8.30
C HIS A 149 -0.43 5.03 -8.67
N ASN A 150 -1.49 4.24 -8.58
CA ASN A 150 -1.42 2.78 -8.69
C ASN A 150 -2.18 2.32 -9.92
N CYS A 151 -1.60 1.34 -10.60
CA CYS A 151 -2.28 0.47 -11.55
C CYS A 151 -2.32 -0.96 -11.01
N GLN A 152 -3.46 -1.64 -11.18
CA GLN A 152 -3.66 -3.04 -10.83
C GLN A 152 -4.38 -3.78 -11.97
N PHE A 153 -3.89 -4.96 -12.34
CA PHE A 153 -4.56 -5.88 -13.26
C PHE A 153 -4.13 -7.33 -13.01
N GLY A 154 -4.86 -8.29 -13.57
CA GLY A 154 -4.56 -9.71 -13.46
C GLY A 154 -3.43 -10.15 -14.40
N LEU A 155 -2.50 -10.97 -13.90
CA LEU A 155 -1.29 -11.42 -14.60
C LEU A 155 -1.60 -12.17 -15.90
N SER A 156 -2.73 -12.87 -15.97
CA SER A 156 -3.17 -13.57 -17.18
C SER A 156 -3.33 -12.65 -18.40
N GLN A 157 -3.46 -11.33 -18.19
CA GLN A 157 -3.68 -10.33 -19.23
C GLN A 157 -2.39 -9.81 -19.89
N VAL A 158 -1.21 -10.26 -19.42
CA VAL A 158 0.11 -9.93 -19.99
C VAL A 158 0.52 -11.04 -20.93
N HIS A 159 0.40 -10.83 -22.24
CA HIS A 159 0.66 -11.88 -23.25
C HIS A 159 2.10 -11.89 -23.77
N GLU A 160 2.92 -10.94 -23.32
CA GLU A 160 4.30 -10.80 -23.72
C GLU A 160 5.15 -11.99 -23.22
N GLY A 161 5.96 -12.56 -24.10
CA GLY A 161 6.68 -13.81 -23.84
C GLY A 161 7.75 -13.70 -22.75
N ASN A 162 8.52 -12.61 -22.71
CA ASN A 162 9.56 -12.41 -21.71
C ASN A 162 9.16 -11.36 -20.66
N ARG A 163 8.39 -11.79 -19.67
CA ARG A 163 7.86 -10.93 -18.59
C ARG A 163 8.92 -10.43 -17.60
N SER A 164 10.11 -11.02 -17.59
CA SER A 164 11.23 -10.56 -16.76
C SER A 164 12.13 -9.56 -17.47
N SER A 165 11.91 -9.23 -18.75
CA SER A 165 12.68 -8.19 -19.44
C SER A 165 12.17 -6.80 -19.08
N VAL A 166 13.09 -5.87 -18.82
CA VAL A 166 12.76 -4.44 -18.67
C VAL A 166 12.14 -3.89 -19.97
N THR A 167 12.60 -4.35 -21.14
CA THR A 167 12.02 -3.97 -22.44
C THR A 167 10.54 -4.33 -22.54
N THR A 168 10.17 -5.52 -22.09
CA THR A 168 8.75 -5.92 -22.00
C THR A 168 8.00 -5.04 -21.02
N LEU A 169 8.59 -4.78 -19.85
CA LEU A 169 7.96 -3.95 -18.82
C LEU A 169 7.74 -2.51 -19.31
N VAL A 170 8.64 -1.93 -20.11
CA VAL A 170 8.47 -0.60 -20.73
C VAL A 170 7.34 -0.60 -21.76
N LYS A 171 7.17 -1.68 -22.53
CA LYS A 171 6.01 -1.81 -23.44
C LYS A 171 4.70 -1.80 -22.65
N VAL A 172 4.65 -2.54 -21.54
CA VAL A 172 3.47 -2.58 -20.67
C VAL A 172 3.29 -1.24 -19.94
N PHE A 173 4.34 -0.64 -19.41
CA PHE A 173 4.32 0.61 -18.64
C PHE A 173 5.30 1.63 -19.23
N PRO A 174 4.85 2.47 -20.18
CA PRO A 174 5.70 3.46 -20.85
C PRO A 174 6.38 4.46 -19.92
N ALA A 175 5.82 4.71 -18.73
CA ALA A 175 6.43 5.55 -17.70
C ALA A 175 7.85 5.10 -17.28
N LEU A 176 8.21 3.84 -17.54
CA LEU A 176 9.53 3.29 -17.23
C LEU A 176 10.55 3.50 -18.35
N ALA A 177 10.15 4.04 -19.50
CA ALA A 177 11.04 4.20 -20.66
C ALA A 177 12.33 4.99 -20.33
N THR A 178 12.22 6.01 -19.48
CA THR A 178 13.36 6.84 -19.04
C THR A 178 14.33 6.10 -18.11
N LEU A 179 13.92 4.96 -17.55
CA LEU A 179 14.74 4.17 -16.63
C LEU A 179 15.50 3.05 -17.34
N LYS A 180 15.14 2.71 -18.58
CA LYS A 180 15.80 1.67 -19.36
C LYS A 180 17.16 2.14 -19.86
N LYS A 181 18.22 1.37 -19.57
CA LYS A 181 19.60 1.62 -20.01
C LYS A 181 19.99 0.73 -21.19
N SER A 182 19.51 -0.51 -21.26
CA SER A 182 19.79 -1.44 -22.36
C SER A 182 18.66 -2.46 -22.60
N ASP A 183 18.72 -3.23 -23.70
CA ASP A 183 17.68 -4.18 -24.09
C ASP A 183 17.73 -5.52 -23.36
N ASP A 184 18.89 -5.87 -22.81
CA ASP A 184 19.20 -7.12 -22.11
C ASP A 184 18.86 -7.08 -20.60
N GLU A 185 18.46 -5.92 -20.08
CA GLU A 185 18.13 -5.75 -18.67
C GLU A 185 16.94 -6.61 -18.23
N LYS A 186 17.05 -7.12 -17.01
CA LYS A 186 16.03 -7.99 -16.41
C LYS A 186 15.54 -7.44 -15.07
N ILE A 187 14.28 -7.72 -14.81
CA ILE A 187 13.64 -7.63 -13.51
C ILE A 187 13.88 -8.96 -12.79
N ALA A 188 14.42 -8.86 -11.58
CA ALA A 188 14.65 -9.97 -10.67
C ALA A 188 13.83 -9.81 -9.39
N LEU A 189 13.76 -10.88 -8.61
CA LEU A 189 13.15 -10.83 -7.28
C LEU A 189 13.98 -9.93 -6.37
N VAL A 190 13.33 -8.96 -5.74
CA VAL A 190 13.99 -8.09 -4.76
C VAL A 190 14.44 -8.94 -3.56
N ASN A 191 15.74 -8.92 -3.29
CA ASN A 191 16.39 -9.65 -2.19
C ASN A 191 16.09 -11.16 -2.18
N GLU A 192 15.66 -11.75 -3.32
CA GLU A 192 15.25 -13.16 -3.44
C GLU A 192 14.14 -13.59 -2.46
N GLY A 193 13.55 -12.62 -1.76
CA GLY A 193 12.62 -12.83 -0.66
C GLY A 193 11.20 -12.76 -1.17
N ILE A 194 10.44 -13.81 -0.86
CA ILE A 194 8.98 -13.78 -0.99
C ILE A 194 8.41 -13.33 0.37
N VAL A 195 7.51 -12.35 0.33
CA VAL A 195 6.81 -11.89 1.52
C VAL A 195 5.45 -12.59 1.61
N GLU A 196 5.10 -13.04 2.80
CA GLU A 196 3.75 -13.49 3.12
C GLU A 196 3.06 -12.41 3.97
N GLU A 197 1.91 -11.94 3.50
CA GLU A 197 1.01 -11.06 4.23
C GLU A 197 -0.07 -11.89 4.91
N VAL A 198 -0.07 -11.85 6.24
CA VAL A 198 -1.12 -12.35 7.11
C VAL A 198 -2.04 -11.18 7.43
N LEU A 199 -3.27 -11.15 6.93
CA LEU A 199 -4.17 -9.99 7.01
C LEU A 199 -5.50 -10.35 7.66
N LEU A 200 -5.95 -9.53 8.60
CA LEU A 200 -7.27 -9.63 9.22
C LEU A 200 -8.07 -8.35 8.94
N PRO A 201 -9.18 -8.42 8.19
CA PRO A 201 -10.14 -7.32 8.13
C PRO A 201 -10.71 -7.08 9.53
N LEU A 202 -10.80 -5.82 9.95
CA LEU A 202 -11.33 -5.47 11.27
C LEU A 202 -12.76 -4.92 11.19
N GLY A 203 -13.05 -4.13 10.16
CA GLY A 203 -14.35 -3.48 10.04
C GLY A 203 -14.28 -2.18 9.25
N GLU A 204 -15.28 -1.33 9.47
CA GLU A 204 -15.38 -0.01 8.89
C GLU A 204 -15.49 1.07 9.98
N LEU A 205 -14.73 2.15 9.83
CA LEU A 205 -14.82 3.36 10.64
C LEU A 205 -15.80 4.33 9.97
N ASP A 206 -16.88 4.70 10.66
CA ASP A 206 -17.87 5.66 10.17
C ASP A 206 -17.61 7.05 10.76
N PHE A 207 -17.11 7.95 9.93
CA PHE A 207 -16.86 9.35 10.28
C PHE A 207 -18.08 10.25 10.04
N GLY A 208 -19.21 9.67 9.66
CA GLY A 208 -20.48 10.32 9.36
C GLY A 208 -20.54 10.91 7.95
N LYS A 209 -21.75 11.28 7.52
CA LYS A 209 -22.02 11.90 6.19
C LYS A 209 -21.52 11.05 5.00
N GLY A 210 -21.58 9.73 5.14
CA GLY A 210 -21.15 8.78 4.10
C GLY A 210 -19.63 8.61 4.00
N ILE A 211 -18.84 9.23 4.90
CA ILE A 211 -17.40 9.02 4.98
C ILE A 211 -17.13 7.78 5.82
N VAL A 212 -17.06 6.64 5.14
CA VAL A 212 -16.82 5.32 5.75
C VAL A 212 -15.48 4.77 5.27
N ALA A 213 -14.67 4.29 6.19
CA ALA A 213 -13.32 3.79 5.92
C ALA A 213 -13.18 2.31 6.26
N LYS A 214 -12.85 1.47 5.28
CA LYS A 214 -12.48 0.07 5.54
C LYS A 214 -11.16 0.03 6.29
N CYS A 215 -11.06 -0.79 7.33
CA CYS A 215 -9.84 -0.95 8.10
C CYS A 215 -9.45 -2.42 8.30
N ASP A 216 -8.14 -2.66 8.27
CA ASP A 216 -7.53 -3.97 8.40
C ASP A 216 -6.21 -3.87 9.16
N ILE A 217 -5.76 -5.01 9.67
CA ILE A 217 -4.46 -5.16 10.29
C ILE A 217 -3.74 -6.36 9.69
N SER A 218 -2.44 -6.22 9.48
CA SER A 218 -1.63 -7.22 8.81
C SER A 218 -0.24 -7.35 9.38
N LEU A 219 0.37 -8.51 9.17
CA LEU A 219 1.78 -8.80 9.41
C LEU A 219 2.41 -9.25 8.09
N TRP A 220 3.54 -8.65 7.73
CA TRP A 220 4.43 -9.20 6.72
C TRP A 220 5.50 -10.05 7.39
N ARG A 221 5.75 -11.24 6.83
CA ARG A 221 6.83 -12.14 7.21
C ARG A 221 7.52 -12.74 5.99
N THR A 222 8.74 -13.22 6.12
CA THR A 222 9.40 -13.97 5.03
C THR A 222 8.68 -15.31 4.82
N ARG A 223 8.49 -15.71 3.56
CA ARG A 223 8.00 -17.05 3.22
C ARG A 223 9.12 -18.07 3.44
N GLY A 224 8.82 -19.20 4.07
CA GLY A 224 9.80 -20.25 4.40
C GLY A 224 10.37 -20.12 5.81
N GLU A 225 11.08 -19.03 6.11
CA GLU A 225 11.64 -18.80 7.47
C GLU A 225 10.60 -18.25 8.46
N HIS A 226 9.48 -17.71 7.97
CA HIS A 226 8.42 -17.10 8.78
C HIS A 226 8.92 -15.96 9.69
N LYS A 227 10.03 -15.32 9.35
CA LYS A 227 10.58 -14.19 10.09
C LYS A 227 9.65 -13.00 9.94
N SER A 228 9.05 -12.57 11.05
CA SER A 228 8.22 -11.37 11.10
C SER A 228 9.03 -10.14 10.69
N LEU A 229 8.51 -9.37 9.74
CA LEU A 229 9.15 -8.18 9.21
C LEU A 229 8.51 -6.93 9.80
N VAL A 230 7.19 -6.80 9.65
CA VAL A 230 6.48 -5.56 9.98
C VAL A 230 4.97 -5.76 10.08
N GLY A 231 4.37 -5.18 11.12
CA GLY A 231 2.93 -5.05 11.21
C GLY A 231 2.43 -3.77 10.55
N GLU A 232 1.18 -3.73 10.13
CA GLU A 232 0.53 -2.51 9.66
C GLU A 232 -0.95 -2.55 10.01
N PHE A 233 -1.44 -1.45 10.57
CA PHE A 233 -2.87 -1.14 10.57
C PHE A 233 -3.12 -0.10 9.50
N ALA A 234 -4.16 -0.29 8.70
CA ALA A 234 -4.56 0.67 7.68
C ALA A 234 -6.07 0.92 7.73
N PHE A 235 -6.48 2.15 7.42
CA PHE A 235 -7.86 2.43 7.02
C PHE A 235 -7.91 3.26 5.75
N GLN A 236 -8.91 3.02 4.91
CA GLN A 236 -9.05 3.69 3.62
C GLN A 236 -10.46 4.19 3.39
N VAL A 237 -10.58 5.50 3.18
CA VAL A 237 -11.79 6.18 2.71
C VAL A 237 -11.72 6.33 1.19
N LYS A 238 -12.85 6.11 0.51
CA LYS A 238 -13.04 6.52 -0.90
C LYS A 238 -13.94 7.76 -0.95
N PHE A 239 -13.59 8.70 -1.81
CA PHE A 239 -14.40 9.88 -2.14
C PHE A 239 -14.29 10.15 -3.65
N ASP A 240 -15.22 10.92 -4.21
CA ASP A 240 -15.13 11.32 -5.63
C ASP A 240 -14.12 12.46 -5.82
N ARG A 241 -14.26 13.51 -5.01
CA ARG A 241 -13.34 14.64 -4.97
C ARG A 241 -13.00 14.98 -3.52
N LYS A 242 -11.74 15.31 -3.26
CA LYS A 242 -11.28 15.66 -1.90
C LYS A 242 -11.88 16.98 -1.41
N GLU A 243 -12.26 17.85 -2.34
CA GLU A 243 -12.90 19.14 -2.08
C GLU A 243 -14.32 18.97 -1.54
N ASP A 244 -15.01 17.90 -1.93
CA ASP A 244 -16.40 17.60 -1.52
C ASP A 244 -16.48 17.02 -0.10
N VAL A 245 -15.34 16.59 0.46
CA VAL A 245 -15.29 16.09 1.83
C VAL A 245 -15.38 17.27 2.79
N ALA A 246 -16.41 17.29 3.62
CA ALA A 246 -16.62 18.37 4.59
C ALA A 246 -15.46 18.48 5.61
N GLU A 247 -15.09 19.71 5.96
CA GLU A 247 -13.97 20.01 6.86
C GLU A 247 -14.10 19.35 8.24
N LYS A 248 -15.34 19.20 8.74
CA LYS A 248 -15.59 18.47 9.99
C LYS A 248 -15.13 17.02 9.91
N GLN A 249 -15.42 16.33 8.81
CA GLN A 249 -15.01 14.94 8.57
C GLN A 249 -13.50 14.83 8.39
N LYS A 250 -12.88 15.76 7.64
CA LYS A 250 -11.40 15.82 7.50
C LYS A 250 -10.72 15.93 8.87
N LYS A 251 -11.20 16.86 9.70
CA LYS A 251 -10.69 17.05 11.08
C LYS A 251 -10.91 15.82 11.95
N LEU A 252 -12.07 15.18 11.88
CA LEU A 252 -12.36 13.98 12.67
C LEU A 252 -11.48 12.79 12.26
N VAL A 253 -11.25 12.59 10.96
CA VAL A 253 -10.32 11.56 10.46
C VAL A 253 -8.89 11.82 10.96
N ALA A 254 -8.41 13.06 10.86
CA ALA A 254 -7.09 13.44 11.36
C ALA A 254 -6.97 13.25 12.88
N GLN A 255 -7.99 13.69 13.63
CA GLN A 255 -8.03 13.53 15.09
C GLN A 255 -8.03 12.06 15.50
N PHE A 256 -8.81 11.22 14.80
CA PHE A 256 -8.82 9.77 15.02
C PHE A 256 -7.44 9.16 14.77
N TYR A 257 -6.84 9.47 13.63
CA TYR A 257 -5.53 8.94 13.27
C TYR A 257 -4.46 9.33 14.30
N VAL A 258 -4.41 10.60 14.71
CA VAL A 258 -3.46 11.10 15.71
C VAL A 258 -3.75 10.53 17.10
N THR A 259 -5.00 10.43 17.52
CA THR A 259 -5.35 9.83 18.82
C THR A 259 -4.94 8.36 18.86
N LEU A 260 -5.18 7.61 17.77
CA LEU A 260 -4.79 6.21 17.68
C LEU A 260 -3.27 6.05 17.75
N GLN A 261 -2.48 6.94 17.12
CA GLN A 261 -1.01 6.91 17.26
C GLN A 261 -0.57 6.96 18.73
N ASN A 262 -1.19 7.83 19.54
CA ASN A 262 -0.89 7.93 20.96
C ASN A 262 -1.35 6.67 21.72
N ASP A 263 -2.55 6.18 21.44
CA ASP A 263 -3.11 5.00 22.11
C ASP A 263 -2.34 3.70 21.77
N VAL A 264 -1.55 3.69 20.69
CA VAL A 264 -0.70 2.57 20.26
C VAL A 264 0.79 2.92 20.15
N GLU A 265 1.27 3.95 20.83
CA GLU A 265 2.65 4.46 20.66
C GLU A 265 3.71 3.36 20.81
N ASN A 266 3.54 2.48 21.80
CA ASN A 266 4.45 1.36 22.05
C ASN A 266 4.48 0.32 20.91
N TRP A 267 3.43 0.25 20.09
CA TRP A 267 3.35 -0.61 18.91
C TRP A 267 4.03 0.00 17.68
N LEU A 268 4.22 1.32 17.62
CA LEU A 268 4.64 1.98 16.38
C LEU A 268 6.12 1.72 16.03
N ALA A 269 6.36 1.47 14.74
CA ALA A 269 7.68 1.50 14.13
C ALA A 269 7.77 2.75 13.23
N LEU A 270 8.38 3.81 13.74
CA LEU A 270 8.50 5.10 13.06
C LEU A 270 9.65 5.11 12.04
N GLY A 271 9.59 6.04 11.08
CA GLY A 271 10.68 6.28 10.12
C GLY A 271 10.86 5.22 9.03
N VAL A 272 9.95 4.25 8.95
CA VAL A 272 10.02 3.11 8.02
C VAL A 272 8.68 2.90 7.31
N THR A 273 8.72 2.28 6.13
CA THR A 273 7.52 1.75 5.46
C THR A 273 7.68 0.24 5.25
N LYS A 274 6.56 -0.46 5.03
CA LYS A 274 6.57 -1.87 4.64
C LYS A 274 7.48 -2.17 3.45
N THR A 275 7.40 -1.34 2.40
CA THR A 275 8.20 -1.52 1.18
C THR A 275 9.67 -1.28 1.47
N ALA A 276 10.03 -0.19 2.17
CA ALA A 276 11.41 0.08 2.56
C ALA A 276 12.05 -1.11 3.30
N MET A 277 11.29 -1.79 4.18
CA MET A 277 11.82 -2.97 4.88
C MET A 277 12.20 -4.10 3.93
N VAL A 278 11.38 -4.39 2.91
CA VAL A 278 11.67 -5.44 1.93
C VAL A 278 12.93 -5.12 1.13
N TYR A 279 13.09 -3.88 0.68
CA TYR A 279 14.26 -3.45 -0.09
C TYR A 279 15.54 -3.39 0.76
N ARG A 280 15.41 -3.17 2.08
CA ARG A 280 16.53 -3.15 3.04
C ARG A 280 16.95 -4.53 3.58
N LEU A 281 16.24 -5.62 3.29
CA LEU A 281 16.49 -6.94 3.89
C LEU A 281 17.94 -7.46 3.76
N LYS A 282 18.65 -7.12 2.69
CA LYS A 282 20.07 -7.48 2.47
C LYS A 282 21.05 -6.31 2.66
N GLY A 283 20.67 -5.27 3.41
CA GLY A 283 21.57 -4.16 3.78
C GLY A 283 21.73 -3.05 2.74
N ASN A 284 20.91 -3.04 1.68
CA ASN A 284 20.90 -1.92 0.74
C ASN A 284 20.23 -0.71 1.38
N GLU A 285 20.83 0.48 1.25
CA GLU A 285 20.19 1.75 1.59
C GLU A 285 19.49 2.32 0.34
N PRO A 286 18.16 2.19 0.21
CA PRO A 286 17.45 2.84 -0.86
C PRO A 286 17.20 4.32 -0.55
N GLN A 287 17.32 5.17 -1.57
CA GLN A 287 17.17 6.64 -1.51
C GLN A 287 15.73 7.14 -1.78
N SER A 288 14.73 6.25 -1.68
CA SER A 288 13.34 6.58 -2.00
C SER A 288 12.78 7.69 -1.09
N HIS A 289 11.80 8.46 -1.59
CA HIS A 289 11.16 9.60 -0.91
C HIS A 289 10.30 9.24 0.33
N GLU A 290 10.54 8.08 0.94
CA GLU A 290 9.73 7.49 2.01
C GLU A 290 10.08 7.95 3.42
#